data_AF-A0AAV5HN15-F1
#
_entry.id   AF-A0AAV5HN15-F1
#
_cell.length_a   1.000
_cell.length_b   1.000
_cell.length_c   1.000
_cell.angle_alpha   90.00
_cell.angle_beta   90.00
_cell.angle_gamma   90.00
#
_symmetry.space_group_name_H-M   'P 1'
#
loop_
_entity.id
_entity.type
_entity.pdbx_description
1 polymer ?
#
loop_
_entity_poly.entity_id
_entity_poly.type
_entity_poly.pdbx_seq_one_letter_code
_entity_poly.pdbx_strand_id
1 'polypeptide(L)' 'MGKLIYLPDSVEDLFRLAEKKFGKQGSTILMADGSQVEELNALRENDHLFII' A
#
# COMPACT_ATOMS: atom_id res chain seq x y z
N MET A 1 -3.77 -11.43 6.55
CA MET A 1 -3.38 -10.70 7.78
C MET A 1 -2.71 -9.41 7.37
N GLY A 2 -3.26 -8.26 7.77
CA GLY A 2 -2.66 -6.96 7.50
C GLY A 2 -1.40 -6.74 8.35
N LYS A 3 -0.56 -5.78 7.96
CA LYS A 3 0.60 -5.33 8.76
C LYS A 3 0.59 -3.81 8.82
N LEU A 4 0.81 -3.26 10.01
CA LEU A 4 1.10 -1.84 10.17
C LEU A 4 2.53 -1.55 9.71
N ILE A 5 2.69 -0.50 8.92
CA ILE A 5 3.97 -0.06 8.36
C ILE A 5 4.03 1.46 8.42
N TYR A 6 5.26 2.00 8.43
CA TYR A 6 5.46 3.40 8.08
C TYR A 6 5.22 3.57 6.58
N LEU A 7 4.48 4.62 6.22
CA LEU A 7 4.20 4.94 4.83
C LEU A 7 5.52 5.36 4.15
N PRO A 8 5.94 4.70 3.06
CA PRO A 8 7.11 5.10 2.29
C PRO A 8 6.84 6.39 1.51
N ASP A 9 7.91 7.05 1.07
CA ASP A 9 7.83 8.29 0.31
C ASP A 9 7.38 8.09 -1.15
N SER A 10 7.33 6.85 -1.64
CA SER A 10 6.97 6.53 -3.03
C SER A 10 6.13 5.25 -3.17
N VAL A 11 5.30 5.20 -4.22
CA VAL A 11 4.48 4.03 -4.57
C VAL A 11 5.37 2.83 -4.91
N GLU A 12 6.50 3.06 -5.56
CA GLU A 12 7.47 2.02 -5.89
C GLU A 12 8.06 1.37 -4.63
N ASP A 13 8.41 2.17 -3.62
CA ASP A 13 8.92 1.65 -2.35
C ASP A 13 7.83 0.93 -1.55
N LEU A 14 6.58 1.37 -1.67
CA LEU A 14 5.44 0.64 -1.09
C LEU A 14 5.29 -0.75 -1.71
N PHE A 15 5.42 -0.88 -3.03
CA PHE A 15 5.42 -2.20 -3.69
C PHE A 15 6.61 -3.07 -3.27
N ARG A 16 7.83 -2.52 -3.22
CA ARG A 16 9.02 -3.24 -2.73
C ARG A 16 8.82 -3.72 -1.28
N LEU A 17 8.26 -2.87 -0.44
CA LEU A 17 7.98 -3.21 0.96
C LEU A 17 6.93 -4.32 1.06
N ALA A 18 5.90 -4.28 0.22
CA ALA A 18 4.87 -5.29 0.15
C ALA A 18 5.44 -6.65 -0.29
N GLU A 19 6.25 -6.66 -1.35
CA GLU A 19 6.94 -7.86 -1.82
C GLU A 19 7.81 -8.46 -0.71
N LYS A 20 8.61 -7.63 -0.03
CA LYS A 20 9.47 -8.09 1.07
C LYS A 20 8.68 -8.61 2.27
N LYS A 21 7.51 -8.02 2.60
CA LYS A 21 6.74 -8.37 3.81
C LYS A 21 5.70 -9.46 3.59
N PHE A 22 5.18 -9.61 2.37
CA PHE A 22 4.07 -10.50 2.02
C PHE A 22 4.44 -11.53 0.94
N GLY A 23 5.62 -11.41 0.30
CA GLY A 23 6.12 -12.36 -0.70
C GLY A 23 5.39 -12.30 -2.03
N LYS A 24 4.69 -11.18 -2.32
CA LYS A 24 3.93 -10.98 -3.56
C LYS A 24 4.26 -9.63 -4.17
N GLN A 25 4.58 -9.63 -5.45
CA GLN A 25 4.74 -8.43 -6.24
C GLN A 25 3.35 -7.95 -6.67
N GLY A 26 2.80 -7.00 -5.93
CA GLY A 26 1.58 -6.31 -6.34
C GLY A 26 1.85 -5.31 -7.46
N SER A 27 0.81 -4.99 -8.21
CA SER A 27 0.84 -3.98 -9.29
C SER A 27 -0.14 -2.84 -9.07
N THR A 28 -1.12 -3.02 -8.17
CA THR A 28 -2.13 -2.01 -7.86
C THR A 28 -2.34 -1.92 -6.36
N ILE A 29 -2.54 -0.69 -5.87
CA ILE A 29 -2.89 -0.40 -4.47
C ILE A 29 -4.33 0.13 -4.45
N LEU A 30 -5.17 -0.51 -3.64
CA LEU A 30 -6.55 -0.12 -3.40
C LEU A 30 -6.74 0.36 -1.97
N MET A 31 -7.61 1.34 -1.79
CA MET A 31 -8.16 1.70 -0.48
C MET A 31 -9.25 0.72 -0.04
N ALA A 32 -9.70 0.85 1.21
CA ALA A 32 -10.73 -0.02 1.78
C ALA A 32 -12.09 0.05 1.06
N ASP A 33 -12.37 1.15 0.35
CA ASP A 33 -13.56 1.31 -0.48
C ASP A 33 -13.40 0.76 -1.91
N GLY A 34 -12.21 0.21 -2.24
CA GLY A 34 -11.89 -0.34 -3.55
C GLY A 34 -11.44 0.69 -4.59
N SER A 35 -11.34 1.97 -4.23
CA SER A 35 -10.73 2.98 -5.10
C SER A 35 -9.20 2.79 -5.19
N GLN A 36 -8.62 3.14 -6.33
CA GLN A 36 -7.18 3.05 -6.53
C GLN A 36 -6.46 4.24 -5.89
N VAL A 37 -5.32 3.99 -5.26
CA VAL A 37 -4.45 5.04 -4.75
C VAL A 37 -3.61 5.60 -5.90
N GLU A 38 -3.89 6.83 -6.30
CA GLU A 38 -3.08 7.57 -7.29
C GLU A 38 -1.99 8.40 -6.63
N GLU A 39 -2.30 9.03 -5.48
CA GLU A 39 -1.36 9.85 -4.71
C GLU A 39 -1.25 9.40 -3.26
N LEU A 40 -0.03 9.15 -2.79
CA LEU A 40 0.21 8.76 -1.38
C LEU A 40 -0.15 9.87 -0.39
N ASN A 41 -0.13 11.13 -0.81
CA ASN A 41 -0.51 12.27 0.03
C ASN A 41 -2.00 12.27 0.41
N ALA A 42 -2.84 11.50 -0.31
CA ALA A 42 -4.24 11.34 0.04
C ALA A 42 -4.45 10.43 1.26
N LEU A 43 -3.43 9.64 1.62
CA LEU A 43 -3.50 8.66 2.69
C LEU A 43 -3.41 9.33 4.06
N ARG A 44 -4.21 8.81 4.99
CA ARG A 44 -4.28 9.23 6.38
C ARG A 44 -3.75 8.16 7.30
N GLU A 45 -3.45 8.56 8.53
CA GLU A 45 -3.11 7.59 9.57
C GLU A 45 -4.25 6.58 9.76
N ASN A 46 -3.87 5.31 9.84
CA ASN A 46 -4.77 4.15 9.95
C ASN A 46 -5.57 3.78 8.69
N ASP A 47 -5.26 4.37 7.53
CA ASP A 47 -5.84 3.89 6.28
C ASP A 47 -5.39 2.45 5.97
N HIS A 48 -6.35 1.65 5.53
CA HIS A 48 -6.11 0.26 5.13
C HIS A 48 -5.90 0.17 3.63
N LEU A 49 -4.69 -0.24 3.26
CA LEU A 49 -4.29 -0.46 1.88
C LEU A 49 -4.32 -1.96 1.53
N PHE A 50 -4.81 -2.25 0.33
CA PHE A 50 -4.83 -3.58 -0.25
C PHE A 50 -3.95 -3.61 -1.48
N ILE A 51 -3.06 -4.59 -1.54
CA ILE A 51 -2.09 -4.73 -2.63
C ILE A 51 -2.45 -6.01 -3.39
N ILE A 52 -2.70 -5.85 -4.68
CA ILE A 52 -3.14 -6.91 -5.61
C ILE A 52 -2.16 -7.07 -6.77
#